data_AF-A0A672FCX2-F1
#
_entry.id   AF-A0A672FCX2-F1
#
_cell.length_a   1.000
_cell.length_b   1.000
_cell.length_c   1.000
_cell.angle_alpha   90.00
_cell.angle_beta   90.00
_cell.angle_gamma   90.00
#
_symmetry.space_group_name_H-M   'P 1'
#
loop_
_entity.id
_entity.type
_entity.pdbx_description
1 polymer ?
#
loop_
_entity_poly.entity_id
_entity_poly.type
_entity_poly.pdbx_seq_one_letter_code
_entity_poly.pdbx_strand_id
1 'polypeptide(L)'
;LSSLALSDAGMNQTTVIYREPLEETLLKNMVTLTLCVSIIYINGMLVHIFTRHQIFYTNPRYILYIHLVINDIILLTLYILLQALTYNLSGINVSLCITLIVAAVLSNQNNPLTIALMSVECYVAVCFPLHHSRICSVRRTYVVIALIWLVNSLSILPDVFVTLGTETTDFFLSRIVCVRQLVFKNIHLIRKRSINNIVFLVLVWLIVFFAYFKILFAAKAATANAKKAQNTILLHGFQLLLCMFNFLFDLIVEGLGVFFPRKVFFIYFMVAVFIQVLPRFITPIIYGIRDKMFRKYLKRYLLFTDNANIHPLQTQKRSL
;
A
#
# COMPACT_ATOMS: atom_id res chain seq x y z
N LEU A 1 1.77 12.46 15.55
CA LEU A 1 2.63 13.19 16.52
C LEU A 1 2.85 14.65 16.11
N SER A 2 3.12 14.96 14.85
CA SER A 2 3.36 16.33 14.34
C SER A 2 2.15 17.04 13.73
N SER A 3 1.05 16.35 13.43
CA SER A 3 -0.23 16.99 13.09
C SER A 3 -0.81 17.80 14.25
N LEU A 4 -0.36 17.53 15.49
CA LEU A 4 -0.70 18.30 16.69
C LEU A 4 0.19 19.54 16.90
N ALA A 5 1.31 19.68 16.18
CA ALA A 5 2.24 20.80 16.35
C ALA A 5 1.95 21.98 15.40
N LEU A 6 1.07 21.80 14.41
CA LEU A 6 0.78 22.80 13.37
C LEU A 6 -0.59 23.49 13.51
N SER A 7 -1.38 23.15 14.53
CA SER A 7 -2.63 23.86 14.84
C SER A 7 -2.42 25.14 15.68
N ASP A 8 -1.18 25.48 16.04
CA ASP A 8 -0.89 26.49 17.08
C ASP A 8 -0.53 27.88 16.55
N ALA A 9 -0.71 28.13 15.24
CA ALA A 9 -0.54 29.47 14.67
C ALA A 9 -1.87 30.24 14.65
N GLY A 10 -2.42 30.51 15.83
CA GLY A 10 -3.46 31.52 16.01
C GLY A 10 -4.74 31.04 16.68
N MET A 11 -4.71 30.86 18.00
CA MET A 11 -5.84 31.14 18.90
C MET A 11 -5.38 31.05 20.35
N ASN A 12 -5.55 32.13 21.12
CA ASN A 12 -5.30 32.19 22.56
C ASN A 12 -6.25 31.25 23.34
N GLN A 13 -5.94 29.96 23.37
CA GLN A 13 -6.47 29.02 24.36
C GLN A 13 -5.31 28.18 24.89
N THR A 14 -5.18 28.15 26.21
CA THR A 14 -4.28 27.27 26.95
C THR A 14 -4.67 25.80 26.69
N THR A 15 -4.22 25.24 25.56
CA THR A 15 -4.39 23.83 25.25
C THR A 15 -3.50 23.02 26.18
N VAL A 16 -4.11 22.38 27.17
CA VAL A 16 -3.46 21.37 28.02
C VAL A 16 -2.91 20.27 27.10
N ILE A 17 -1.58 20.20 26.97
CA ILE A 17 -0.90 19.15 26.23
C ILE A 17 -1.05 17.85 27.04
N TYR A 18 -2.05 17.04 26.70
CA TYR A 18 -2.21 15.70 27.29
C TYR A 18 -1.10 14.80 26.77
N ARG A 19 -0.05 14.59 27.58
CA ARG A 19 1.02 13.65 27.28
C ARG A 19 0.52 12.23 27.56
N GLU A 20 0.52 11.35 26.57
CA GLU A 20 0.22 9.93 26.81
C GLU A 20 1.25 9.32 27.79
N PRO A 21 0.83 8.41 28.68
CA PRO A 21 1.75 7.66 29.52
C PRO A 21 2.78 6.91 28.68
N LEU A 22 4.01 6.83 29.19
CA LEU A 22 5.12 6.14 28.51
C LEU A 22 4.78 4.66 28.24
N GLU A 23 4.16 3.98 29.20
CA GLU A 23 3.79 2.56 29.11
C GLU A 23 2.81 2.30 27.96
N GLU A 24 1.78 3.14 27.80
CA GLU A 24 0.82 3.01 26.70
C GLU A 24 1.47 3.22 25.34
N THR A 25 2.38 4.19 25.25
CA THR A 25 3.12 4.47 24.01
C THR A 25 4.01 3.29 23.63
N LEU A 26 4.72 2.71 24.61
CA LEU A 26 5.57 1.54 24.41
C LEU A 26 4.74 0.32 23.98
N LEU A 27 3.61 0.06 24.62
CA LEU A 27 2.71 -1.03 24.26
C LEU A 27 2.21 -0.90 22.81
N LYS A 28 1.70 0.28 22.43
CA LYS A 28 1.21 0.59 21.07
C LYS A 28 2.30 0.34 20.02
N ASN A 29 3.52 0.79 20.29
CA ASN A 29 4.66 0.57 19.40
C ASN A 29 5.04 -0.91 19.29
N MET A 30 5.11 -1.63 20.42
CA MET A 30 5.43 -3.05 20.44
C MET A 30 4.44 -3.88 19.65
N VAL A 31 3.14 -3.61 19.82
CA VAL A 31 2.07 -4.25 19.05
C VAL A 31 2.24 -3.96 17.56
N THR A 32 2.45 -2.70 17.20
CA THR A 32 2.62 -2.28 15.81
C THR A 32 3.85 -2.92 15.16
N LEU A 33 4.98 -2.90 15.85
CA LEU A 33 6.23 -3.50 15.38
C LEU A 33 6.05 -4.99 15.14
N THR A 34 5.44 -5.71 16.10
CA THR A 34 5.19 -7.15 16.01
C THR A 34 4.29 -7.48 14.82
N LEU A 35 3.22 -6.72 14.60
CA LEU A 35 2.33 -6.90 13.46
C LEU A 35 3.05 -6.65 12.13
N CYS A 36 3.77 -5.52 12.01
CA CYS A 36 4.47 -5.17 10.78
C CYS A 36 5.57 -6.18 10.44
N VAL A 37 6.38 -6.61 11.40
CA VAL A 37 7.43 -7.62 11.19
C VAL A 37 6.82 -8.96 10.76
N SER A 38 5.72 -9.37 11.38
CA SER A 38 5.01 -10.60 11.03
C SER A 38 4.48 -10.56 9.59
N ILE A 39 3.90 -9.43 9.17
CA ILE A 39 3.42 -9.23 7.78
C ILE A 39 4.60 -9.22 6.80
N ILE A 40 5.69 -8.51 7.11
CA ILE A 40 6.91 -8.47 6.29
C ILE A 40 7.45 -9.89 6.10
N TYR A 41 7.51 -10.70 7.15
CA TYR A 41 7.97 -12.08 7.08
C TYR A 41 7.10 -12.93 6.13
N ILE A 42 5.78 -12.89 6.28
CA ILE A 42 4.83 -13.60 5.40
C ILE A 42 4.99 -13.14 3.94
N ASN A 43 5.07 -11.83 3.72
CA ASN A 43 5.27 -11.24 2.40
C ASN A 43 6.61 -11.66 1.79
N GLY A 44 7.68 -11.68 2.58
CA GLY A 44 9.00 -12.14 2.16
C GLY A 44 8.99 -13.60 1.70
N MET A 45 8.27 -14.47 2.41
CA MET A 45 8.07 -15.86 2.00
C MET A 45 7.33 -15.97 0.66
N LEU A 46 6.30 -15.15 0.43
CA LEU A 46 5.58 -15.11 -0.85
C LEU A 46 6.48 -14.64 -2.00
N VAL A 47 7.36 -13.67 -1.74
CA VAL A 47 8.37 -13.22 -2.71
C VAL A 47 9.36 -14.33 -3.02
N HIS A 48 9.83 -15.05 -2.00
CA HIS A 48 10.71 -16.20 -2.20
C HIS A 48 10.06 -17.27 -3.08
N ILE A 49 8.80 -17.62 -2.82
CA ILE A 49 8.06 -18.61 -3.62
C ILE A 49 7.91 -18.13 -5.08
N PHE A 50 7.61 -16.85 -5.29
CA PHE A 50 7.46 -16.26 -6.62
C PHE A 50 8.74 -16.40 -7.45
N THR A 51 9.92 -16.11 -6.87
CA THR A 51 11.19 -16.15 -7.60
C THR A 51 11.66 -17.58 -7.91
N ARG A 52 11.20 -18.58 -7.14
CA ARG A 52 11.62 -19.98 -7.30
C ARG A 52 10.84 -20.78 -8.35
N HIS A 53 9.68 -20.32 -8.82
CA HIS A 53 8.84 -21.11 -9.74
C HIS A 53 8.47 -20.35 -11.01
N GLN A 54 8.81 -20.92 -12.16
CA GLN A 54 8.60 -20.36 -13.50
C GLN A 54 7.14 -20.04 -13.85
N ILE A 55 6.22 -20.77 -13.25
CA ILE A 55 4.78 -20.58 -13.44
C ILE A 55 4.35 -19.18 -12.96
N PHE A 56 5.05 -18.59 -11.98
CA PHE A 56 4.65 -17.31 -11.42
C PHE A 56 5.08 -16.11 -12.27
N TYR A 57 6.34 -16.05 -12.73
CA TYR A 57 6.82 -14.90 -13.51
C TYR A 57 6.38 -14.90 -14.99
N THR A 58 5.68 -15.94 -15.44
CA THR A 58 5.10 -16.01 -16.80
C THR A 58 3.65 -15.53 -16.87
N ASN A 59 3.01 -15.28 -15.72
CA ASN A 59 1.60 -14.89 -15.64
C ASN A 59 1.46 -13.45 -15.12
N PRO A 60 0.86 -12.53 -15.91
CA PRO A 60 0.61 -11.12 -15.54
C PRO A 60 0.03 -10.92 -14.13
N ARG A 61 -0.99 -11.72 -13.77
CA ARG A 61 -1.63 -11.69 -12.46
C ARG A 61 -0.66 -11.77 -11.29
N TYR A 62 0.29 -12.70 -11.39
CA TYR A 62 1.25 -12.94 -10.33
C TYR A 62 2.34 -11.87 -10.31
N ILE A 63 2.66 -11.26 -11.46
CA ILE A 63 3.56 -10.10 -11.54
C ILE A 63 2.95 -8.89 -10.84
N LEU A 64 1.66 -8.62 -11.06
CA LEU A 64 0.95 -7.55 -10.37
C LEU A 64 0.84 -7.82 -8.87
N TYR A 65 0.52 -9.06 -8.51
CA TYR A 65 0.47 -9.46 -7.11
C TYR A 65 1.81 -9.28 -6.40
N ILE A 66 2.91 -9.74 -7.01
CA ILE A 66 4.22 -9.60 -6.37
C ILE A 66 4.68 -8.15 -6.30
N HIS A 67 4.35 -7.35 -7.31
CA HIS A 67 4.56 -5.90 -7.27
C HIS A 67 3.85 -5.26 -6.07
N LEU A 68 2.59 -5.63 -5.81
CA LEU A 68 1.83 -5.19 -4.65
C LEU A 68 2.52 -5.62 -3.33
N VAL A 69 2.90 -6.89 -3.20
CA VAL A 69 3.56 -7.44 -2.00
C VAL A 69 4.91 -6.75 -1.73
N ILE A 70 5.69 -6.45 -2.77
CA ILE A 70 6.97 -5.72 -2.62
C ILE A 70 6.73 -4.29 -2.13
N ASN A 71 5.74 -3.57 -2.69
CA ASN A 71 5.39 -2.24 -2.21
C ASN A 71 4.89 -2.27 -0.75
N ASP A 72 4.15 -3.31 -0.36
CA ASP A 72 3.73 -3.52 1.04
C ASP A 72 4.93 -3.73 1.98
N ILE A 73 5.93 -4.52 1.57
CA ILE A 73 7.18 -4.70 2.35
C ILE A 73 7.90 -3.36 2.50
N ILE A 74 8.14 -2.65 1.39
CA ILE A 74 8.85 -1.36 1.41
C ILE A 74 8.13 -0.38 2.33
N LEU A 75 6.81 -0.26 2.21
CA LEU A 75 6.01 0.64 3.03
C LEU A 75 6.07 0.29 4.52
N LEU A 76 5.93 -0.99 4.89
CA LEU A 76 5.98 -1.41 6.30
C LEU A 76 7.39 -1.24 6.89
N THR A 77 8.45 -1.52 6.12
CA THR A 77 9.82 -1.27 6.54
C THR A 77 10.07 0.22 6.77
N LEU A 78 9.66 1.08 5.82
CA LEU A 78 9.79 2.53 5.96
C LEU A 78 8.95 3.07 7.13
N TYR A 79 7.76 2.51 7.35
CA TYR A 79 6.92 2.88 8.48
C TYR A 79 7.57 2.55 9.82
N ILE A 80 8.12 1.34 10.00
CA ILE A 80 8.89 0.98 11.21
C ILE A 80 10.09 1.92 11.38
N LEU A 81 10.84 2.17 10.29
CA LEU A 81 12.02 3.02 10.33
C LEU A 81 11.66 4.46 10.73
N LEU A 82 10.67 5.08 10.08
CA LEU A 82 10.22 6.43 10.39
C LEU A 82 9.66 6.54 11.82
N GLN A 83 8.94 5.52 12.29
CA GLN A 83 8.47 5.44 13.67
C GLN A 83 9.65 5.39 14.64
N ALA A 84 10.65 4.55 14.40
CA ALA A 84 11.86 4.47 15.23
C ALA A 84 12.64 5.80 15.25
N LEU A 85 12.78 6.45 14.10
CA LEU A 85 13.46 7.74 13.98
C LEU A 85 12.74 8.89 14.68
N THR A 86 11.43 8.78 14.90
CA THR A 86 10.66 9.79 15.65
C THR A 86 11.05 9.81 17.13
N TYR A 87 11.57 8.70 17.68
CA TYR A 87 12.10 8.65 19.06
C TYR A 87 13.51 9.23 19.18
N ASN A 88 14.19 9.50 18.07
CA ASN A 88 15.48 10.15 18.08
C ASN A 88 15.29 11.66 18.33
N LEU A 89 15.55 12.08 19.56
CA LEU A 89 15.43 13.48 20.01
C LEU A 89 16.30 14.44 19.19
N SER A 90 17.38 13.95 18.57
CA SER A 90 18.32 14.74 17.77
C SER A 90 17.89 14.91 16.30
N GLY A 91 16.79 14.26 15.88
CA GLY A 91 16.32 14.26 14.50
C GLY A 91 17.26 13.57 13.51
N ILE A 92 16.89 13.59 12.23
CA ILE A 92 17.72 13.08 11.13
C ILE A 92 17.94 14.15 10.08
N ASN A 93 18.99 13.97 9.27
CA ASN A 93 19.31 14.86 8.17
C ASN A 93 18.11 14.98 7.21
N VAL A 94 17.79 16.22 6.82
CA VAL A 94 16.64 16.53 5.97
C VAL A 94 16.69 15.79 4.63
N SER A 95 17.86 15.70 3.99
CA SER A 95 18.00 14.99 2.71
C SER A 95 17.67 13.50 2.83
N LEU A 96 18.10 12.85 3.91
CA LEU A 96 17.73 11.45 4.19
C LEU A 96 16.21 11.34 4.39
N CYS A 97 15.65 12.27 5.17
CA CYS A 97 14.21 12.29 5.45
C CYS A 97 13.37 12.45 4.18
N ILE A 98 13.77 13.34 3.25
CA ILE A 98 13.13 13.50 1.94
C ILE A 98 13.09 12.16 1.21
N THR A 99 14.21 11.45 1.12
CA THR A 99 14.30 10.15 0.44
C THR A 99 13.36 9.12 1.06
N LEU A 100 13.33 9.02 2.39
CA LEU A 100 12.44 8.10 3.11
C LEU A 100 10.96 8.41 2.87
N ILE A 101 10.59 9.70 2.92
CA ILE A 101 9.21 10.13 2.68
C ILE A 101 8.80 9.89 1.24
N VAL A 102 9.66 10.20 0.26
CA VAL A 102 9.37 9.97 -1.16
C VAL A 102 9.13 8.50 -1.42
N ALA A 103 10.01 7.63 -0.90
CA ALA A 103 9.84 6.18 -1.04
C ALA A 103 8.52 5.69 -0.39
N ALA A 104 8.20 6.19 0.81
CA ALA A 104 6.96 5.80 1.51
C ALA A 104 5.71 6.25 0.75
N VAL A 105 5.70 7.48 0.23
CA VAL A 105 4.57 8.01 -0.54
C VAL A 105 4.38 7.24 -1.84
N LEU A 106 5.45 6.99 -2.60
CA LEU A 106 5.38 6.24 -3.85
C LEU A 106 4.85 4.82 -3.64
N SER A 107 5.42 4.08 -2.67
CA SER A 107 4.96 2.72 -2.38
C SER A 107 3.51 2.68 -1.92
N ASN A 108 3.07 3.64 -1.10
CA ASN A 108 1.68 3.72 -0.66
C ASN A 108 0.71 3.99 -1.82
N GLN A 109 1.07 4.88 -2.76
CA GLN A 109 0.24 5.24 -3.92
C GLN A 109 0.24 4.18 -5.03
N ASN A 110 1.30 3.37 -5.14
CA ASN A 110 1.38 2.27 -6.12
C ASN A 110 0.33 1.18 -5.87
N ASN A 111 0.01 0.91 -4.60
CA ASN A 111 -0.91 -0.15 -4.19
C ASN A 111 -2.33 -0.01 -4.78
N PRO A 112 -3.05 1.11 -4.61
CA PRO A 112 -4.40 1.25 -5.14
C PRO A 112 -4.46 1.11 -6.66
N LEU A 113 -3.50 1.69 -7.39
CA LEU A 113 -3.42 1.55 -8.84
C LEU A 113 -3.13 0.10 -9.27
N THR A 114 -2.26 -0.61 -8.54
CA THR A 114 -1.97 -2.02 -8.79
C THR A 114 -3.21 -2.89 -8.57
N ILE A 115 -3.96 -2.67 -7.48
CA ILE A 115 -5.20 -3.42 -7.19
C ILE A 115 -6.29 -3.11 -8.23
N ALA A 116 -6.42 -1.85 -8.65
CA ALA A 116 -7.33 -1.47 -9.72
C ALA A 116 -7.01 -2.23 -11.02
N LEU A 117 -5.73 -2.30 -11.38
CA LEU A 117 -5.28 -3.05 -12.56
C LEU A 117 -5.52 -4.56 -12.43
N MET A 118 -5.29 -5.15 -11.25
CA MET A 118 -5.63 -6.56 -10.98
C MET A 118 -7.14 -6.82 -11.13
N SER A 119 -7.98 -5.85 -10.75
CA SER A 119 -9.43 -5.93 -10.92
C SER A 119 -9.84 -5.85 -12.40
N VAL A 120 -9.20 -4.97 -13.17
CA VAL A 120 -9.39 -4.87 -14.64
C VAL A 120 -8.92 -6.15 -15.34
N GLU A 121 -7.79 -6.71 -14.94
CA GLU A 121 -7.29 -7.98 -15.48
C GLU A 121 -8.32 -9.11 -15.24
N CYS A 122 -8.84 -9.23 -14.02
CA CYS A 122 -9.89 -10.19 -13.69
C CYS A 122 -11.16 -9.98 -14.55
N TYR A 123 -11.55 -8.72 -14.78
CA TYR A 123 -12.68 -8.39 -15.65
C TYR A 123 -12.45 -8.83 -17.10
N VAL A 124 -11.28 -8.55 -17.68
CA VAL A 124 -10.92 -8.94 -19.04
C VAL A 124 -10.87 -10.46 -19.18
N ALA A 125 -10.33 -11.17 -18.19
CA ALA A 125 -10.29 -12.63 -18.19
C ALA A 125 -11.70 -13.27 -18.23
N VAL A 126 -12.67 -12.66 -17.55
CA VAL A 126 -14.06 -13.16 -17.50
C VAL A 126 -14.86 -12.77 -18.74
N CYS A 127 -14.76 -11.51 -19.17
CA CYS A 127 -15.63 -10.99 -20.25
C CYS A 127 -15.04 -11.22 -21.64
N PHE A 128 -13.72 -11.35 -21.76
CA PHE A 128 -13.02 -11.48 -23.03
C PHE A 128 -11.94 -12.59 -22.97
N PRO A 129 -12.30 -13.85 -22.63
CA PRO A 129 -11.34 -14.93 -22.42
C PRO A 129 -10.47 -15.19 -23.67
N LEU A 130 -11.03 -15.06 -24.88
CA LEU A 130 -10.32 -15.26 -26.15
C LEU A 130 -9.25 -14.20 -26.44
N HIS A 131 -9.43 -12.98 -25.91
CA HIS A 131 -8.50 -11.87 -26.11
C HIS A 131 -7.57 -11.65 -24.91
N HIS A 132 -7.76 -12.38 -23.82
CA HIS A 132 -7.01 -12.20 -22.58
C HIS A 132 -5.49 -12.32 -22.77
N SER A 133 -5.01 -13.33 -23.51
CA SER A 133 -3.57 -13.53 -23.76
C SER A 133 -2.94 -12.41 -24.60
N ARG A 134 -3.74 -11.76 -25.46
CA ARG A 134 -3.29 -10.63 -26.29
C ARG A 134 -3.36 -9.30 -25.54
N ILE A 135 -4.37 -9.12 -24.69
CA ILE A 135 -4.58 -7.88 -23.92
C ILE A 135 -3.66 -7.83 -22.70
N CYS A 136 -3.67 -8.88 -21.89
CA CYS A 136 -2.90 -9.03 -20.65
C CYS A 136 -1.65 -9.88 -20.94
N SER A 137 -0.60 -9.24 -21.45
CA SER A 137 0.71 -9.87 -21.65
C SER A 137 1.73 -9.39 -20.61
N VAL A 138 2.76 -10.20 -20.36
CA VAL A 138 3.84 -9.88 -19.41
C VAL A 138 4.51 -8.54 -19.76
N ARG A 139 4.85 -8.33 -21.05
CA ARG A 139 5.47 -7.09 -21.51
C ARG A 139 4.59 -5.86 -21.22
N ARG A 140 3.29 -5.95 -21.51
CA ARG A 140 2.34 -4.86 -21.22
C ARG A 140 2.20 -4.62 -19.73
N THR A 141 2.23 -5.68 -18.92
CA THR A 141 2.16 -5.58 -17.45
C THR A 141 3.32 -4.75 -16.91
N TYR A 142 4.55 -5.01 -17.35
CA TYR A 142 5.71 -4.20 -16.95
C TYR A 142 5.62 -2.75 -17.44
N VAL A 143 5.12 -2.51 -18.65
CA VAL A 143 4.87 -1.14 -19.14
C VAL A 143 3.85 -0.43 -18.24
N VAL A 144 2.75 -1.08 -17.87
CA VAL A 144 1.75 -0.47 -16.98
C VAL A 144 2.31 -0.24 -15.57
N ILE A 145 3.12 -1.16 -15.04
CA ILE A 145 3.84 -0.93 -13.77
C ILE A 145 4.72 0.32 -13.88
N ALA A 146 5.50 0.47 -14.95
CA ALA A 146 6.32 1.66 -15.16
C ALA A 146 5.48 2.95 -15.25
N LEU A 147 4.31 2.89 -15.90
CA LEU A 147 3.36 4.01 -15.94
C LEU A 147 2.80 4.34 -14.56
N ILE A 148 2.48 3.34 -13.73
CA ILE A 148 2.05 3.55 -12.33
C ILE A 148 3.11 4.31 -11.56
N TRP A 149 4.38 3.88 -11.66
CA TRP A 149 5.50 4.58 -11.03
C TRP A 149 5.64 6.01 -11.54
N LEU A 150 5.52 6.23 -12.85
CA LEU A 150 5.62 7.56 -13.44
C LEU A 150 4.51 8.48 -12.93
N VAL A 151 3.25 8.03 -12.97
CA VAL A 151 2.08 8.79 -12.52
C VAL A 151 2.20 9.16 -11.03
N ASN A 152 2.58 8.22 -10.18
CA ASN A 152 2.76 8.47 -8.75
C ASN A 152 3.96 9.39 -8.47
N SER A 153 5.03 9.28 -9.25
CA SER A 153 6.19 10.18 -9.18
C SER A 153 5.81 11.63 -9.48
N LEU A 154 4.95 11.86 -10.48
CA LEU A 154 4.43 13.20 -10.77
C LEU A 154 3.65 13.80 -9.60
N SER A 155 3.14 12.99 -8.66
CA SER A 155 2.43 13.50 -7.49
C SER A 155 3.37 14.06 -6.43
N ILE A 156 4.55 13.45 -6.20
CA ILE A 156 5.46 13.76 -5.09
C ILE A 156 6.70 14.54 -5.53
N LEU A 157 7.22 14.33 -6.75
CA LEU A 157 8.41 15.02 -7.24
C LEU A 157 8.28 16.55 -7.23
N PRO A 158 7.12 17.17 -7.54
CA PRO A 158 7.03 18.62 -7.43
C PRO A 158 7.16 19.13 -5.99
N ASP A 159 6.82 18.33 -4.97
CA ASP A 159 7.06 18.70 -3.56
C ASP A 159 8.59 18.80 -3.33
N VAL A 160 9.36 17.86 -3.88
CA VAL A 160 10.83 17.84 -3.79
C VAL A 160 11.44 19.01 -4.57
N PHE A 161 11.03 19.24 -5.81
CA PHE A 161 11.58 20.33 -6.64
C PHE A 161 11.29 21.71 -6.07
N VAL A 162 10.08 21.94 -5.55
CA VAL A 162 9.75 23.21 -4.88
C VAL A 162 10.62 23.38 -3.64
N THR A 163 10.73 22.37 -2.77
CA THR A 163 11.60 22.46 -1.58
C THR A 163 13.07 22.70 -1.95
N LEU A 164 13.59 22.06 -3.01
CA LEU A 164 14.94 22.31 -3.52
C LEU A 164 15.13 23.73 -4.05
N GLY A 165 14.10 24.33 -4.64
CA GLY A 165 14.16 25.69 -5.17
C GLY A 165 13.91 26.79 -4.13
N THR A 166 13.27 26.47 -3.00
CA THR A 166 12.87 27.47 -1.99
C THR A 166 13.69 27.44 -0.70
N GLU A 167 14.25 26.30 -0.30
CA GLU A 167 15.01 26.18 0.94
C GLU A 167 16.52 26.29 0.71
N THR A 168 17.27 26.65 1.76
CA THR A 168 18.73 26.83 1.68
C THR A 168 19.49 25.51 1.79
N THR A 169 20.76 25.48 1.37
CA THR A 169 21.65 24.33 1.57
C THR A 169 21.76 23.94 3.05
N ASP A 170 21.80 24.92 3.96
CA ASP A 170 21.85 24.68 5.41
C ASP A 170 20.62 23.92 5.92
N PHE A 171 19.44 24.17 5.33
CA PHE A 171 18.24 23.40 5.65
C PHE A 171 18.42 21.92 5.30
N PHE A 172 18.99 21.58 4.13
CA PHE A 172 19.22 20.19 3.76
C PHE A 172 20.27 19.48 4.63
N LEU A 173 21.21 20.23 5.21
CA LEU A 173 22.21 19.72 6.14
C LEU A 173 21.70 19.63 7.59
N SER A 174 20.67 20.41 7.92
CA SER A 174 20.06 20.42 9.25
C SER A 174 19.42 19.09 9.63
N ARG A 175 19.14 18.92 10.94
CA ARG A 175 18.46 17.75 11.49
C ARG A 175 17.09 18.13 12.01
N ILE A 176 16.07 17.39 11.60
CA ILE A 176 14.68 17.57 12.04
C ILE A 176 14.01 16.23 12.31
N VAL A 177 12.91 16.26 13.06
CA VAL A 177 12.03 15.08 13.20
C VAL A 177 11.45 14.77 11.82
N CYS A 178 11.60 13.52 11.36
CA CYS A 178 11.28 13.18 9.99
C CYS A 178 9.78 13.04 9.76
N VAL A 179 9.16 14.16 9.38
CA VAL A 179 7.73 14.23 9.12
C VAL A 179 7.49 15.02 7.86
N ARG A 180 6.64 14.48 6.97
CA ARG A 180 6.24 15.10 5.71
C ARG A 180 5.80 16.57 5.84
N GLN A 181 5.10 16.96 6.90
CA GLN A 181 4.66 18.34 7.11
C GLN A 181 5.82 19.29 7.47
N LEU A 182 6.85 18.80 8.18
CA LEU A 182 8.01 19.61 8.56
C LEU A 182 9.00 19.76 7.40
N VAL A 183 9.14 18.71 6.57
CA VAL A 183 9.99 18.73 5.37
C VAL A 183 9.37 19.57 4.26
N PHE A 184 8.09 19.34 3.95
CA PHE A 184 7.37 20.01 2.88
C PHE A 184 6.36 21.01 3.46
N LYS A 185 6.88 22.06 4.11
CA LYS A 185 6.11 23.04 4.91
C LYS A 185 5.38 24.11 4.10
N ASN A 186 5.66 24.24 2.79
CA ASN A 186 5.05 25.27 1.94
C ASN A 186 3.52 25.06 1.83
N ILE A 187 2.75 26.12 2.11
CA ILE A 187 1.27 26.09 2.11
C ILE A 187 0.68 25.64 0.76
N HIS A 188 1.31 26.01 -0.36
CA HIS A 188 0.89 25.59 -1.69
C HIS A 188 1.08 24.08 -1.89
N LEU A 189 2.13 23.49 -1.30
CA LEU A 189 2.36 22.04 -1.33
C LEU A 189 1.34 21.28 -0.49
N ILE A 190 0.94 21.84 0.66
CA ILE A 190 -0.12 21.27 1.50
C ILE A 190 -1.45 21.27 0.74
N ARG A 191 -1.81 22.40 0.11
CA ARG A 191 -3.02 22.51 -0.72
C ARG A 191 -2.99 21.56 -1.92
N LYS A 192 -1.88 21.54 -2.67
CA LYS A 192 -1.66 20.61 -3.79
C LYS A 192 -1.86 19.16 -3.37
N ARG A 193 -1.29 18.75 -2.23
CA ARG A 193 -1.43 17.39 -1.69
C ARG A 193 -2.88 17.02 -1.43
N SER A 194 -3.65 17.92 -0.82
CA SER A 194 -5.08 17.70 -0.58
C SER A 194 -5.83 17.50 -1.91
N ILE A 195 -5.59 18.36 -2.90
CA ILE A 195 -6.18 18.24 -4.24
C ILE A 195 -5.80 16.91 -4.89
N ASN A 196 -4.51 16.56 -4.89
CA ASN A 196 -4.04 15.29 -5.44
C ASN A 196 -4.71 14.10 -4.75
N ASN A 197 -4.78 14.07 -3.42
CA ASN A 197 -5.43 13.00 -2.68
C ASN A 197 -6.91 12.85 -3.08
N ILE A 198 -7.64 13.96 -3.22
CA ILE A 198 -9.05 13.96 -3.67
C ILE A 198 -9.17 13.45 -5.11
N VAL A 199 -8.31 13.91 -6.03
CA VAL A 199 -8.32 13.47 -7.43
C VAL A 199 -8.03 11.97 -7.53
N PHE A 200 -7.00 11.48 -6.84
CA PHE A 200 -6.68 10.05 -6.81
C PHE A 200 -7.82 9.23 -6.21
N LEU A 201 -8.42 9.69 -5.10
CA LEU A 201 -9.58 9.06 -4.49
C LEU A 201 -10.73 8.93 -5.49
N VAL A 202 -11.13 10.02 -6.15
CA VAL A 202 -12.24 10.04 -7.12
C VAL A 202 -11.93 9.15 -8.33
N LEU A 203 -10.75 9.29 -8.94
CA LEU A 203 -10.37 8.52 -10.12
C LEU A 203 -10.38 7.01 -9.84
N VAL A 204 -9.76 6.58 -8.73
CA VAL A 204 -9.74 5.16 -8.41
C VAL A 204 -11.14 4.67 -8.04
N TRP A 205 -11.93 5.46 -7.32
CA TRP A 205 -13.31 5.10 -6.98
C TRP A 205 -14.18 4.90 -8.23
N LEU A 206 -14.06 5.78 -9.23
CA LEU A 206 -14.75 5.63 -10.51
C LEU A 206 -14.33 4.37 -11.26
N ILE A 207 -13.03 4.05 -11.29
CA ILE A 207 -12.52 2.83 -11.93
C ILE A 207 -13.09 1.57 -11.24
N VAL A 208 -13.11 1.55 -9.90
CA VAL A 208 -13.65 0.44 -9.12
C VAL A 208 -15.13 0.27 -9.32
N PHE A 209 -15.88 1.37 -9.22
CA PHE A 209 -17.32 1.38 -9.43
C PHE A 209 -17.64 0.86 -10.82
N PHE A 210 -16.99 1.41 -11.86
CA PHE A 210 -17.15 0.94 -13.23
C PHE A 210 -16.85 -0.57 -13.38
N ALA A 211 -15.72 -1.04 -12.86
CA ALA A 211 -15.34 -2.44 -12.93
C ALA A 211 -16.38 -3.33 -12.23
N TYR A 212 -16.79 -2.96 -11.02
CA TYR A 212 -17.78 -3.69 -10.23
C TYR A 212 -19.13 -3.81 -10.96
N PHE A 213 -19.64 -2.70 -11.52
CA PHE A 213 -20.89 -2.72 -12.29
C PHE A 213 -20.79 -3.63 -13.51
N LYS A 214 -19.71 -3.53 -14.28
CA LYS A 214 -19.49 -4.40 -15.45
C LYS A 214 -19.44 -5.87 -15.07
N ILE A 215 -18.83 -6.20 -13.93
CA ILE A 215 -18.73 -7.57 -13.42
C ILE A 215 -20.09 -8.07 -12.94
N LEU A 216 -20.89 -7.25 -12.25
CA LEU A 216 -22.24 -7.62 -11.84
C LEU A 216 -23.13 -7.95 -13.04
N PHE A 217 -23.07 -7.15 -14.11
CA PHE A 217 -23.80 -7.43 -15.34
C PHE A 217 -23.32 -8.72 -16.02
N ALA A 218 -22.00 -8.92 -16.14
CA ALA A 218 -21.44 -10.14 -16.71
C ALA A 218 -21.80 -11.39 -15.88
N ALA A 219 -21.83 -11.26 -14.55
CA ALA A 219 -22.15 -12.35 -13.65
C ALA A 219 -23.64 -12.71 -13.64
N LYS A 220 -24.54 -11.73 -13.82
CA LYS A 220 -25.97 -12.01 -14.04
C LYS A 220 -26.23 -12.81 -15.31
N ALA A 221 -25.33 -12.73 -16.30
CA ALA A 221 -25.46 -13.43 -17.58
C ALA A 221 -24.91 -14.87 -17.58
N ALA A 222 -24.21 -15.34 -16.54
CA ALA A 222 -23.57 -16.66 -16.51
C ALA A 222 -23.81 -17.41 -15.19
N THR A 223 -24.26 -18.66 -15.23
CA THR A 223 -24.88 -19.34 -14.08
C THR A 223 -23.94 -20.13 -13.15
N ALA A 224 -22.68 -20.45 -13.52
CA ALA A 224 -21.80 -21.28 -12.67
C ALA A 224 -20.37 -20.73 -12.41
N ASN A 225 -19.63 -20.29 -13.45
CA ASN A 225 -18.27 -19.73 -13.27
C ASN A 225 -18.25 -18.28 -12.76
N ALA A 226 -19.39 -17.58 -12.82
CA ALA A 226 -19.53 -16.19 -12.40
C ALA A 226 -19.40 -15.98 -10.88
N LYS A 227 -19.92 -16.93 -10.07
CA LYS A 227 -19.97 -16.79 -8.60
C LYS A 227 -18.58 -16.80 -7.97
N LYS A 228 -17.66 -17.61 -8.53
CA LYS A 228 -16.26 -17.68 -8.08
C LYS A 228 -15.48 -16.41 -8.46
N ALA A 229 -15.73 -15.87 -9.66
CA ALA A 229 -15.15 -14.60 -10.11
C ALA A 229 -15.67 -13.43 -9.25
N GLN A 230 -16.98 -13.36 -8.98
CA GLN A 230 -17.60 -12.37 -8.09
C GLN A 230 -16.94 -12.31 -6.72
N ASN A 231 -16.73 -13.46 -6.07
CA ASN A 231 -16.12 -13.48 -4.73
C ASN A 231 -14.66 -12.97 -4.73
N THR A 232 -13.92 -13.12 -5.84
CA THR A 232 -12.54 -12.61 -5.95
C THR A 232 -12.56 -11.09 -6.15
N ILE A 233 -13.46 -10.62 -7.02
CA ILE A 233 -13.64 -9.19 -7.31
C ILE A 233 -14.17 -8.44 -6.09
N LEU A 234 -15.10 -9.02 -5.32
CA LEU A 234 -15.61 -8.42 -4.09
C LEU A 234 -14.50 -8.27 -3.04
N LEU A 235 -13.60 -9.26 -2.95
CA LEU A 235 -12.44 -9.20 -2.05
C LEU A 235 -11.43 -8.13 -2.50
N HIS A 236 -11.19 -8.01 -3.81
CA HIS A 236 -10.35 -6.93 -4.36
C HIS A 236 -10.99 -5.56 -4.18
N GLY A 237 -12.30 -5.44 -4.36
CA GLY A 237 -13.06 -4.23 -4.09
C GLY A 237 -13.02 -3.83 -2.62
N PHE A 238 -13.17 -4.79 -1.71
CA PHE A 238 -13.03 -4.56 -0.27
C PHE A 238 -11.62 -4.11 0.12
N GLN A 239 -10.59 -4.81 -0.38
CA GLN A 239 -9.21 -4.41 -0.13
C GLN A 239 -8.90 -3.02 -0.70
N LEU A 240 -9.42 -2.72 -1.89
CA LEU A 240 -9.22 -1.43 -2.52
C LEU A 240 -9.94 -0.31 -1.75
N LEU A 241 -11.16 -0.58 -1.25
CA LEU A 241 -11.86 0.33 -0.35
C LEU A 241 -11.04 0.60 0.92
N LEU A 242 -10.47 -0.44 1.52
CA LEU A 242 -9.56 -0.29 2.66
C LEU A 242 -8.32 0.54 2.32
N CYS A 243 -7.72 0.33 1.14
CA CYS A 243 -6.63 1.16 0.65
C CYS A 243 -7.05 2.59 0.29
N MET A 244 -8.32 2.86 -0.04
CA MET A 244 -8.80 4.23 -0.29
C MET A 244 -8.83 5.09 0.97
N PHE A 245 -9.07 4.49 2.14
CA PHE A 245 -9.02 5.22 3.40
C PHE A 245 -7.65 5.88 3.66
N ASN A 246 -6.57 5.43 2.99
CA ASN A 246 -5.28 6.10 3.06
C ASN A 246 -5.34 7.56 2.59
N PHE A 247 -6.14 7.87 1.57
CA PHE A 247 -6.31 9.24 1.08
C PHE A 247 -7.16 10.10 2.02
N LEU A 248 -7.93 9.46 2.91
CA LEU A 248 -8.77 10.11 3.91
C LEU A 248 -8.10 10.17 5.29
N PHE A 249 -6.87 9.67 5.43
CA PHE A 249 -6.21 9.54 6.73
C PHE A 249 -6.19 10.85 7.53
N ASP A 250 -5.68 11.93 6.92
CA ASP A 250 -5.56 13.23 7.59
C ASP A 250 -6.95 13.78 7.98
N LEU A 251 -7.94 13.66 7.09
CA LEU A 251 -9.32 14.11 7.34
C LEU A 251 -9.99 13.36 8.49
N ILE A 252 -9.76 12.03 8.60
CA ILE A 252 -10.33 11.21 9.66
C ILE A 252 -9.69 11.56 11.00
N VAL A 253 -8.36 11.70 11.04
CA VAL A 253 -7.64 12.06 12.27
C VAL A 253 -8.04 13.45 12.76
N GLU A 254 -8.11 14.43 11.85
CA GLU A 254 -8.50 15.80 12.17
C GLU A 254 -9.95 15.86 12.66
N GLY A 255 -10.88 15.28 11.89
CA GLY A 255 -12.30 15.26 12.25
C GLY A 255 -12.57 14.59 13.60
N LEU A 256 -12.02 13.38 13.82
CA LEU A 256 -12.16 12.70 15.11
C LEU A 256 -11.44 13.42 16.25
N GLY A 257 -10.33 14.10 15.96
CA GLY A 257 -9.60 14.91 16.94
C GLY A 257 -10.41 16.09 17.47
N VAL A 258 -11.22 16.72 16.61
CA VAL A 258 -12.16 17.78 17.01
C VAL A 258 -13.25 17.24 17.95
N PHE A 259 -13.83 16.07 17.65
CA PHE A 259 -14.87 15.47 18.50
C PHE A 259 -14.33 14.90 19.81
N PHE A 260 -13.08 14.40 19.82
CA PHE A 260 -12.48 13.71 20.95
C PHE A 260 -11.06 14.23 21.26
N PRO A 261 -10.92 15.49 21.69
CA PRO A 261 -9.61 16.14 21.85
C PRO A 261 -8.71 15.48 22.91
N ARG A 262 -9.31 14.80 23.89
CA ARG A 262 -8.57 14.07 24.94
C ARG A 262 -8.02 12.71 24.49
N LYS A 263 -8.42 12.22 23.31
CA LYS A 263 -8.06 10.87 22.80
C LYS A 263 -7.33 10.92 21.45
N VAL A 264 -6.78 12.07 21.05
CA VAL A 264 -6.19 12.26 19.71
C VAL A 264 -5.07 11.27 19.42
N PHE A 265 -4.19 10.99 20.40
CA PHE A 265 -3.10 10.02 20.23
C PHE A 265 -3.59 8.59 20.05
N PHE A 266 -4.57 8.15 20.86
CA PHE A 266 -5.24 6.87 20.70
C PHE A 266 -5.98 6.75 19.36
N ILE A 267 -6.68 7.81 18.93
CA ILE A 267 -7.35 7.88 17.64
C ILE A 267 -6.34 7.75 16.50
N TYR A 268 -5.25 8.52 16.55
CA TYR A 268 -4.18 8.45 15.56
C TYR A 268 -3.62 7.03 15.47
N PHE A 269 -3.34 6.39 16.60
CA PHE A 269 -2.87 5.00 16.65
C PHE A 269 -3.87 4.04 15.99
N MET A 270 -5.15 4.09 16.37
CA MET A 270 -6.18 3.20 15.83
C MET A 270 -6.38 3.41 14.33
N VAL A 271 -6.45 4.66 13.89
CA VAL A 271 -6.59 5.03 12.48
C VAL A 271 -5.36 4.59 11.69
N ALA A 272 -4.15 4.76 12.24
CA ALA A 272 -2.91 4.28 11.61
C ALA A 272 -2.89 2.76 11.49
N VAL A 273 -3.23 1.99 12.52
CA VAL A 273 -3.28 0.53 12.42
C VAL A 273 -4.35 0.07 11.42
N PHE A 274 -5.54 0.65 11.48
CA PHE A 274 -6.66 0.27 10.62
C PHE A 274 -6.41 0.61 9.14
N ILE A 275 -5.85 1.78 8.86
CA ILE A 275 -5.65 2.25 7.49
C ILE A 275 -4.29 1.80 6.93
N GLN A 276 -3.26 1.72 7.77
CA GLN A 276 -1.91 1.41 7.33
C GLN A 276 -1.48 -0.04 7.50
N VAL A 277 -2.01 -0.81 8.45
CA VAL A 277 -1.54 -2.18 8.70
C VAL A 277 -2.54 -3.21 8.19
N LEU A 278 -3.83 -3.03 8.52
CA LEU A 278 -4.88 -3.99 8.18
C LEU A 278 -4.98 -4.32 6.68
N PRO A 279 -4.93 -3.36 5.73
CA PRO A 279 -5.08 -3.68 4.31
C PRO A 279 -3.93 -4.55 3.78
N ARG A 280 -2.74 -4.43 4.37
CA ARG A 280 -1.53 -5.19 3.98
C ARG A 280 -1.50 -6.58 4.56
N PHE A 281 -2.09 -6.79 5.74
CA PHE A 281 -2.33 -8.13 6.27
C PHE A 281 -3.33 -8.91 5.40
N ILE A 282 -4.30 -8.20 4.82
CA ILE A 282 -5.31 -8.79 3.96
C ILE A 282 -4.70 -9.25 2.62
N THR A 283 -3.68 -8.55 2.07
CA THR A 283 -3.01 -8.89 0.80
C THR A 283 -2.59 -10.38 0.73
N PRO A 284 -1.76 -10.94 1.65
CA PRO A 284 -1.41 -12.37 1.66
C PRO A 284 -2.58 -13.33 1.76
N ILE A 285 -3.62 -12.97 2.50
CA ILE A 285 -4.77 -13.84 2.74
C ILE A 285 -5.60 -13.97 1.46
N ILE A 286 -5.90 -12.83 0.84
CA ILE A 286 -6.71 -12.74 -0.37
C ILE A 286 -6.05 -13.44 -1.55
N TYR A 287 -4.74 -13.27 -1.71
CA TYR A 287 -4.05 -13.67 -2.93
C TYR A 287 -3.08 -14.84 -2.73
N GLY A 288 -2.44 -14.96 -1.57
CA GLY A 288 -1.55 -16.08 -1.25
C GLY A 288 -2.32 -17.31 -0.78
N ILE A 289 -3.06 -17.19 0.32
CA ILE A 289 -3.76 -18.33 0.93
C ILE A 289 -4.93 -18.77 0.07
N ARG A 290 -5.70 -17.87 -0.56
CA ARG A 290 -6.84 -18.26 -1.39
C ARG A 290 -6.43 -18.93 -2.71
N ASP A 291 -5.28 -18.57 -3.25
CA ASP A 291 -4.79 -19.13 -4.51
C ASP A 291 -4.26 -20.56 -4.30
N LYS A 292 -4.74 -21.51 -5.12
CA LYS A 292 -4.40 -22.93 -4.95
C LYS A 292 -2.90 -23.19 -5.16
N MET A 293 -2.26 -22.44 -6.06
CA MET A 293 -0.84 -22.62 -6.36
C MET A 293 0.01 -22.04 -5.24
N PHE A 294 -0.24 -20.79 -4.82
CA PHE A 294 0.47 -20.21 -3.67
C PHE A 294 0.25 -21.00 -2.39
N ARG A 295 -0.99 -21.42 -2.08
CA ARG A 295 -1.28 -22.26 -0.90
C ARG A 295 -0.48 -23.56 -0.91
N LYS A 296 -0.35 -24.22 -2.08
CA LYS A 296 0.40 -25.47 -2.21
C LYS A 296 1.87 -25.27 -1.85
N TYR A 297 2.52 -24.26 -2.42
CA TYR A 297 3.93 -23.99 -2.12
C TYR A 297 4.13 -23.45 -0.71
N LEU A 298 3.28 -22.53 -0.25
CA LEU A 298 3.35 -21.95 1.09
C LEU A 298 3.23 -23.03 2.18
N LYS A 299 2.30 -23.99 2.03
CA LYS A 299 2.22 -25.15 2.93
C LYS A 299 3.50 -25.97 2.92
N ARG A 300 4.10 -26.20 1.75
CA ARG A 300 5.35 -26.97 1.63
C ARG A 300 6.51 -26.31 2.36
N TYR A 301 6.64 -24.99 2.25
CA TYR A 301 7.68 -24.22 2.94
C TYR A 301 7.42 -24.06 4.44
N LEU A 302 6.18 -23.86 4.89
CA LEU A 302 5.84 -23.68 6.31
C LEU A 302 5.83 -24.99 7.10
N LEU A 303 5.43 -26.09 6.47
CA LEU A 303 5.32 -27.40 7.12
C LEU A 303 6.59 -28.26 6.96
N PHE A 304 7.70 -27.67 6.50
CA PHE A 304 8.97 -28.37 6.21
C PHE A 304 8.76 -29.74 5.56
N THR A 305 7.82 -29.84 4.61
CA THR A 305 7.57 -31.11 3.93
C THR A 305 8.60 -31.25 2.82
N ASP A 306 9.81 -31.60 3.23
CA ASP A 306 10.87 -32.10 2.36
C ASP A 306 10.38 -33.40 1.73
N ASN A 307 9.75 -33.28 0.58
CA ASN A 307 9.93 -34.29 -0.45
C ASN A 307 10.91 -33.70 -1.45
N ALA A 308 12.19 -33.96 -1.21
CA ALA A 308 13.17 -34.12 -2.26
C ALA A 308 12.56 -35.05 -3.31
N ASN A 309 12.15 -34.47 -4.43
CA ASN A 309 12.00 -35.11 -5.73
C ASN A 309 11.69 -34.00 -6.73
N ILE A 310 12.77 -33.38 -7.18
CA ILE A 310 12.82 -32.62 -8.42
C ILE A 310 12.60 -33.67 -9.53
N HIS A 311 11.35 -33.85 -9.94
CA HIS A 311 11.08 -34.36 -11.28
C HIS A 311 10.67 -33.16 -12.13
N PRO A 312 11.48 -32.73 -13.12
CA PRO A 312 10.98 -31.80 -14.11
C PRO A 312 9.82 -32.47 -14.83
N LEU A 313 8.67 -31.78 -14.92
CA LEU A 313 7.57 -32.22 -15.77
C LEU A 313 8.14 -32.40 -17.18
N GLN A 314 8.24 -33.66 -17.63
CA GLN A 314 8.38 -33.97 -19.04
C GLN A 314 7.20 -33.32 -19.76
N THR A 315 7.52 -32.34 -20.60
CA THR A 315 6.69 -31.90 -21.70
C THR A 315 6.17 -33.13 -22.45
N GLN A 316 4.88 -33.34 -22.36
CA GLN A 316 4.12 -34.28 -23.16
C GLN A 316 4.28 -33.89 -24.63
N LYS A 317 5.28 -34.47 -25.28
CA LYS A 317 5.40 -34.57 -26.74
C LYS A 317 4.31 -35.55 -27.17
N ARG A 318 3.12 -35.05 -27.51
CA ARG A 318 2.07 -35.87 -28.10
C ARG A 318 2.40 -35.99 -29.59
N SER A 319 2.99 -37.11 -29.96
CA SER A 319 2.99 -37.64 -31.32
C SER A 319 1.60 -38.19 -31.64
N LEU A 320 0.88 -37.49 -32.52
CA LEU A 320 0.14 -38.06 -33.64
C LEU A 320 -0.30 -36.91 -34.54
#